data_AF-A0A522PZM9-F1
#
_entry.id   AF-A0A522PZM9-F1
#
_cell.length_a   1.000
_cell.length_b   1.000
_cell.length_c   1.000
_cell.angle_alpha   90.00
_cell.angle_beta   90.00
_cell.angle_gamma   90.00
#
_symmetry.space_group_name_H-M   'P 1'
#
loop_
_entity.id
_entity.type
_entity.pdbx_description
1 polymer ?
#
loop_
_entity_poly.entity_id
_entity_poly.type
_entity_poly.pdbx_seq_one_letter_code
_entity_poly.pdbx_strand_id
1 'polypeptide(L)'
;MSPPAPTSPTPPHYAELDCLSNFSFLKGASHPEELVTRATELGYDALALADECSLAGIVRAWVEARSRHFKLIIGSRFQLAAGTSCPAARTEDTAYTDNTGDDPHIIVLARNLNGYGNLSEFITLGRMSSPKGTYVASFDLLRHPPNDHAHLQGLPDCLVIFRPRHGIGPKALWTQMESLRSLFAGRLWLGLALHRRDDDAQHRATLELASQMYSVPLVAIGGVEMHTRARQPLHDTLAAIRLKTPIHD
;
A
#
# COMPACT_ATOMS: atom_id res chain seq x y z
N MET A 1 -14.71 -26.83 -42.99
CA MET A 1 -15.00 -26.45 -41.59
C MET A 1 -13.79 -25.73 -41.05
N SER A 2 -13.91 -24.43 -40.77
CA SER A 2 -12.80 -23.69 -40.15
C SER A 2 -12.60 -24.19 -38.71
N PRO A 3 -11.35 -24.34 -38.24
CA PRO A 3 -11.09 -24.75 -36.87
C PRO A 3 -11.63 -23.70 -35.89
N PRO A 4 -12.12 -24.11 -34.71
CA PRO A 4 -12.53 -23.17 -33.67
C PRO A 4 -11.32 -22.32 -33.24
N ALA A 5 -11.53 -21.01 -33.10
CA ALA A 5 -10.51 -20.11 -32.60
C ALA A 5 -10.04 -20.57 -31.19
N PRO A 6 -8.74 -20.49 -30.89
CA PRO A 6 -8.25 -20.84 -29.56
C PRO A 6 -8.89 -19.92 -28.53
N THR A 7 -9.66 -20.51 -27.60
CA THR A 7 -10.21 -19.79 -26.47
C THR A 7 -9.06 -19.39 -25.56
N SER A 8 -8.72 -18.10 -25.53
CA SER A 8 -7.79 -17.54 -24.56
C SER A 8 -8.24 -17.94 -23.15
N PRO A 9 -7.35 -18.45 -22.29
CA PRO A 9 -7.73 -18.81 -20.93
C PRO A 9 -8.28 -17.59 -20.20
N THR A 10 -9.43 -17.74 -19.55
CA THR A 10 -9.99 -16.71 -18.68
C THR A 10 -8.95 -16.40 -17.59
N PRO A 11 -8.55 -15.13 -17.43
CA PRO A 11 -7.59 -14.77 -16.38
C PRO A 11 -8.17 -15.13 -15.00
N PRO A 12 -7.32 -15.47 -14.01
CA PRO A 12 -7.78 -15.72 -12.67
C PRO A 12 -8.46 -14.47 -12.08
N HIS A 13 -9.38 -14.69 -11.15
CA HIS A 13 -9.96 -13.64 -10.34
C HIS A 13 -8.86 -12.80 -9.67
N TYR A 14 -9.01 -11.47 -9.73
CA TYR A 14 -8.03 -10.54 -9.18
C TYR A 14 -8.72 -9.44 -8.39
N ALA A 15 -8.10 -9.07 -7.27
CA ALA A 15 -8.43 -7.88 -6.51
C ALA A 15 -7.13 -7.09 -6.31
N GLU A 16 -7.14 -5.81 -6.66
CA GLU A 16 -6.02 -4.93 -6.34
C GLU A 16 -6.08 -4.54 -4.88
N LEU A 17 -4.99 -4.74 -4.13
CA LEU A 17 -4.94 -4.49 -2.69
C LEU A 17 -4.02 -3.33 -2.32
N ASP A 18 -3.33 -2.73 -3.29
CA ASP A 18 -2.41 -1.63 -3.07
C ASP A 18 -2.58 -0.54 -4.14
N CYS A 19 -3.46 0.43 -3.86
CA CYS A 19 -3.86 1.46 -4.81
C CYS A 19 -3.91 2.85 -4.16
N LEU A 20 -3.21 3.81 -4.77
CA LEU A 20 -3.23 5.23 -4.40
C LEU A 20 -4.15 6.03 -5.32
N SER A 21 -4.92 6.94 -4.73
CA SER A 21 -5.57 8.05 -5.45
C SER A 21 -4.80 9.35 -5.26
N ASN A 22 -5.30 10.43 -5.87
CA ASN A 22 -4.78 11.77 -5.71
C ASN A 22 -4.97 12.37 -4.30
N PHE A 23 -5.62 11.66 -3.38
CA PHE A 23 -5.56 11.98 -1.95
C PHE A 23 -4.23 11.57 -1.30
N SER A 24 -3.43 10.75 -1.99
CA SER A 24 -2.00 10.60 -1.75
C SER A 24 -1.26 11.68 -2.52
N PHE A 25 -1.10 12.84 -1.88
CA PHE A 25 -0.67 14.08 -2.54
C PHE A 25 0.65 13.92 -3.31
N LEU A 26 0.64 14.34 -4.59
CA LEU A 26 1.76 14.22 -5.53
C LEU A 26 2.32 12.79 -5.70
N LYS A 27 1.53 11.76 -5.36
CA LYS A 27 1.87 10.35 -5.61
C LYS A 27 0.83 9.70 -6.52
N GLY A 28 -0.43 9.70 -6.12
CA GLY A 28 -1.51 9.17 -6.97
C GLY A 28 -1.94 10.19 -8.00
N ALA A 29 -2.07 9.76 -9.26
CA ALA A 29 -2.45 10.61 -10.39
C ALA A 29 -3.94 10.47 -10.77
N SER A 30 -4.70 9.63 -10.06
CA SER A 30 -6.09 9.30 -10.40
C SER A 30 -7.06 9.67 -9.28
N HIS A 31 -8.26 10.07 -9.64
CA HIS A 31 -9.35 10.23 -8.70
C HIS A 31 -9.84 8.85 -8.20
N PRO A 32 -10.35 8.75 -6.96
CA PRO A 32 -10.92 7.51 -6.44
C PRO A 32 -11.97 6.86 -7.36
N GLU A 33 -12.84 7.67 -7.96
CA GLU A 33 -13.92 7.23 -8.85
C GLU A 33 -13.37 6.64 -10.18
N GLU A 34 -12.31 7.25 -10.73
CA GLU A 34 -11.64 6.75 -11.94
C GLU A 34 -11.03 5.36 -11.69
N LEU A 35 -10.45 5.15 -10.51
CA LEU A 35 -9.86 3.87 -10.11
C LEU A 35 -10.92 2.76 -9.98
N VAL A 36 -12.05 3.06 -9.34
CA VAL A 36 -13.16 2.11 -9.19
C VAL A 36 -13.79 1.78 -10.55
N THR A 37 -14.04 2.79 -11.38
CA THR A 37 -14.53 2.57 -12.75
C THR A 37 -13.60 1.66 -13.51
N ARG A 38 -12.29 1.94 -13.47
CA ARG A 38 -11.32 1.16 -14.21
C ARG A 38 -11.22 -0.28 -13.71
N ALA A 39 -11.21 -0.49 -12.39
CA ALA A 39 -11.19 -1.84 -11.82
C ALA A 39 -12.42 -2.66 -12.25
N THR A 40 -13.59 -2.01 -12.31
CA THR A 40 -14.83 -2.63 -12.80
C THR A 40 -14.72 -3.01 -14.28
N GLU A 41 -14.22 -2.11 -15.14
CA GLU A 41 -14.03 -2.38 -16.58
C GLU A 41 -13.04 -3.52 -16.85
N LEU A 42 -12.02 -3.66 -16.01
CA LEU A 42 -11.02 -4.73 -16.08
C LEU A 42 -11.55 -6.07 -15.54
N GLY A 43 -12.74 -6.11 -14.96
CA GLY A 43 -13.34 -7.32 -14.39
C GLY A 43 -12.69 -7.75 -13.08
N TYR A 44 -12.17 -6.82 -12.28
CA TYR A 44 -11.64 -7.14 -10.95
C TYR A 44 -12.79 -7.53 -10.01
N ASP A 45 -12.50 -8.41 -9.05
CA ASP A 45 -13.47 -8.79 -8.01
C ASP A 45 -13.59 -7.70 -6.93
N ALA A 46 -12.51 -6.97 -6.67
CA ALA A 46 -12.46 -5.90 -5.68
C ALA A 46 -11.30 -4.92 -5.90
N LEU A 47 -11.35 -3.77 -5.23
CA LEU A 47 -10.27 -2.79 -5.15
C LEU A 47 -10.11 -2.34 -3.69
N ALA A 48 -8.91 -2.39 -3.15
CA ALA A 48 -8.57 -1.67 -1.94
C ALA A 48 -8.05 -0.28 -2.30
N LEU A 49 -8.76 0.77 -1.87
CA LEU A 49 -8.20 2.11 -1.91
C LEU A 49 -7.38 2.31 -0.64
N ALA A 50 -6.07 2.50 -0.81
CA ALA A 50 -5.08 2.51 0.26
C ALA A 50 -4.22 3.78 0.20
N ASP A 51 -4.87 4.94 0.23
CA ASP A 51 -4.16 6.23 0.21
C ASP A 51 -3.15 6.36 1.36
N GLU A 52 -2.08 7.11 1.13
CA GLU A 52 -0.99 7.26 2.08
C GLU A 52 -1.43 8.05 3.32
N CYS A 53 -1.44 7.35 4.47
CA CYS A 53 -1.84 7.88 5.77
C CYS A 53 -3.13 8.72 5.68
N SER A 54 -4.14 8.20 4.98
CA SER A 54 -5.35 8.94 4.63
C SER A 54 -6.50 8.00 4.28
N LEU A 55 -7.71 8.42 4.63
CA LEU A 55 -8.98 7.81 4.21
C LEU A 55 -9.85 8.82 3.44
N ALA A 56 -9.29 9.96 3.03
CA ALA A 56 -10.05 11.07 2.46
C ALA A 56 -10.71 10.72 1.11
N GLY A 57 -10.10 9.83 0.32
CA GLY A 57 -10.65 9.36 -0.95
C GLY A 57 -11.77 8.32 -0.81
N ILE A 58 -11.99 7.75 0.37
CA ILE A 58 -12.87 6.59 0.56
C ILE A 58 -14.33 6.90 0.22
N VAL A 59 -14.85 8.06 0.63
CA VAL A 59 -16.26 8.42 0.36
C VAL A 59 -16.53 8.50 -1.14
N ARG A 60 -15.60 9.08 -1.89
CA ARG A 60 -15.67 9.20 -3.35
C ARG A 60 -15.64 7.84 -4.04
N ALA A 61 -14.66 7.01 -3.69
CA ALA A 61 -14.61 5.63 -4.18
C ALA A 61 -15.86 4.83 -3.79
N TRP A 62 -16.39 5.01 -2.58
CA TRP A 62 -17.56 4.26 -2.10
C TRP A 62 -18.83 4.61 -2.88
N VAL A 63 -19.06 5.89 -3.16
CA VAL A 63 -20.20 6.33 -4.00
C VAL A 63 -20.14 5.65 -5.36
N GLU A 64 -18.95 5.62 -5.98
CA GLU A 64 -18.78 4.99 -7.29
C GLU A 64 -18.88 3.45 -7.24
N ALA A 65 -18.29 2.83 -6.22
CA ALA A 65 -18.35 1.38 -6.05
C ALA A 65 -19.80 0.92 -5.84
N ARG A 66 -20.57 1.67 -5.05
CA ARG A 66 -22.00 1.41 -4.83
C ARG A 66 -22.81 1.54 -6.12
N SER A 67 -22.52 2.53 -6.97
CA SER A 67 -23.24 2.72 -8.25
C SER A 67 -23.02 1.55 -9.21
N ARG A 68 -21.87 0.85 -9.09
CA ARG A 68 -21.46 -0.26 -9.96
C ARG A 68 -21.64 -1.64 -9.34
N HIS A 69 -22.16 -1.73 -8.12
CA HIS A 69 -22.18 -2.97 -7.34
C HIS A 69 -20.79 -3.62 -7.20
N PHE A 70 -19.75 -2.79 -7.11
CA PHE A 70 -18.35 -3.21 -7.05
C PHE A 70 -17.87 -3.28 -5.59
N LYS A 71 -17.01 -4.26 -5.27
CA LYS A 71 -16.50 -4.44 -3.91
C LYS A 71 -15.31 -3.52 -3.64
N LEU A 72 -15.55 -2.47 -2.86
CA LEU A 72 -14.49 -1.62 -2.32
C LEU A 72 -13.98 -2.16 -0.98
N ILE A 73 -12.67 -2.22 -0.82
CA ILE A 73 -11.97 -2.52 0.44
C ILE A 73 -11.38 -1.20 0.94
N ILE A 74 -11.58 -0.89 2.23
CA ILE A 74 -11.09 0.34 2.84
C ILE A 74 -9.72 0.08 3.45
N GLY A 75 -8.72 0.87 3.05
CA GLY A 75 -7.39 0.77 3.63
C GLY A 75 -6.61 2.06 3.60
N SER A 76 -5.38 1.99 4.09
CA SER A 76 -4.40 3.07 3.99
C SER A 76 -2.99 2.48 3.98
N ARG A 77 -2.09 3.15 3.24
CA ARG A 77 -0.67 2.79 3.17
C ARG A 77 0.13 3.64 4.15
N PHE A 78 1.14 3.04 4.80
CA PHE A 78 2.07 3.74 5.68
C PHE A 78 3.51 3.35 5.35
N GLN A 79 4.32 4.34 4.98
CA GLN A 79 5.77 4.16 4.89
C GLN A 79 6.32 3.93 6.29
N LEU A 80 7.13 2.89 6.45
CA LEU A 80 7.73 2.57 7.75
C LEU A 80 9.09 3.26 7.88
N ALA A 81 9.27 4.01 8.95
CA ALA A 81 10.59 4.55 9.29
C ALA A 81 11.60 3.41 9.52
N ALA A 82 12.75 3.46 8.85
CA ALA A 82 13.81 2.48 9.00
C ALA A 82 14.57 2.68 10.33
N GLY A 83 14.30 1.83 11.33
CA GLY A 83 15.16 1.62 12.51
C GLY A 83 15.10 2.65 13.64
N THR A 84 15.51 2.24 14.83
CA THR A 84 15.46 2.95 16.14
C THR A 84 16.42 4.13 16.29
N SER A 85 17.15 4.51 15.25
CA SER A 85 18.10 5.64 15.28
C SER A 85 17.98 6.56 14.07
N CYS A 86 16.80 6.60 13.44
CA CYS A 86 16.47 7.58 12.43
C CYS A 86 15.35 8.47 12.98
N PRO A 87 15.57 9.78 13.18
CA PRO A 87 14.48 10.71 13.45
C PRO A 87 13.73 10.92 12.13
N ALA A 88 13.02 9.90 11.65
CA ALA A 88 12.14 10.03 10.50
C ALA A 88 10.75 10.49 10.95
N ALA A 89 10.71 11.54 11.77
CA ALA A 89 9.70 12.54 11.51
C ALA A 89 10.07 13.08 10.14
N ARG A 90 9.24 12.82 9.12
CA ARG A 90 9.47 13.46 7.81
C ARG A 90 9.52 14.97 8.14
N THR A 91 10.67 15.58 7.91
CA THR A 91 10.84 17.03 7.92
C THR A 91 10.40 17.55 6.56
N GLU A 92 10.14 18.84 6.41
CA GLU A 92 9.78 19.40 5.09
C GLU A 92 10.82 19.06 4.01
N ASP A 93 12.08 18.86 4.38
CA ASP A 93 13.18 18.50 3.47
C ASP A 93 13.27 16.99 3.15
N THR A 94 12.88 16.10 4.08
CA THR A 94 12.89 14.63 3.87
C THR A 94 11.53 14.06 3.50
N ALA A 95 10.47 14.88 3.57
CA ALA A 95 9.16 14.54 3.03
C ALA A 95 9.19 14.31 1.51
N TYR A 96 10.19 14.89 0.85
CA TYR A 96 10.41 14.89 -0.59
C TYR A 96 11.71 14.19 -1.03
N THR A 97 12.49 13.63 -0.09
CA THR A 97 13.65 12.81 -0.47
C THR A 97 13.20 11.55 -1.17
N ASP A 98 14.10 11.07 -2.02
CA ASP A 98 14.01 10.09 -3.09
C ASP A 98 13.42 8.73 -2.67
N ASN A 99 12.13 8.72 -2.33
CA ASN A 99 11.38 7.50 -2.13
C ASN A 99 10.92 7.07 -3.53
N THR A 100 11.86 6.51 -4.29
CA THR A 100 11.51 5.53 -5.32
C THR A 100 10.46 4.62 -4.68
N GLY A 101 9.37 4.29 -5.35
CA GLY A 101 8.22 3.58 -4.76
C GLY A 101 8.53 2.20 -4.14
N ASP A 102 9.78 1.89 -3.86
CA ASP A 102 10.39 0.69 -3.31
C ASP A 102 10.69 0.78 -1.82
N ASP A 103 10.42 1.90 -1.14
CA ASP A 103 10.56 1.92 0.31
C ASP A 103 9.61 0.92 0.98
N PRO A 104 10.07 0.26 2.06
CA PRO A 104 9.27 -0.70 2.77
C PRO A 104 8.07 0.01 3.40
N HIS A 105 6.90 -0.56 3.21
CA HIS A 105 5.67 -0.01 3.73
C HIS A 105 4.67 -1.10 4.07
N ILE A 106 3.65 -0.71 4.82
CA ILE A 106 2.51 -1.57 5.10
C ILE A 106 1.26 -1.00 4.44
N ILE A 107 0.43 -1.89 3.93
CA ILE A 107 -0.96 -1.61 3.58
C ILE A 107 -1.83 -2.17 4.70
N VAL A 108 -2.65 -1.33 5.30
CA VAL A 108 -3.58 -1.74 6.36
C VAL A 108 -5.00 -1.70 5.80
N LEU A 109 -5.69 -2.84 5.81
CA LEU A 109 -7.04 -3.02 5.29
C LEU A 109 -8.02 -3.27 6.44
N ALA A 110 -9.01 -2.40 6.60
CA ALA A 110 -10.05 -2.57 7.61
C ALA A 110 -10.96 -3.75 7.25
N ARG A 111 -11.11 -4.73 8.16
CA ARG A 111 -11.95 -5.92 7.91
C ARG A 111 -13.39 -5.74 8.37
N ASN A 112 -13.65 -4.74 9.21
CA ASN A 112 -14.95 -4.41 9.78
C ASN A 112 -14.97 -2.96 10.26
N LEU A 113 -16.10 -2.52 10.83
CA LEU A 113 -16.29 -1.15 11.31
C LEU A 113 -15.32 -0.77 12.45
N ASN A 114 -14.97 -1.71 13.34
CA ASN A 114 -13.98 -1.46 14.40
C ASN A 114 -12.60 -1.25 13.79
N GLY A 115 -12.20 -2.07 12.81
CA GLY A 115 -10.95 -1.91 12.07
C GLY A 115 -10.88 -0.57 11.35
N TYR A 116 -11.99 -0.08 10.79
CA TYR A 116 -12.07 1.26 10.22
C TYR A 116 -11.83 2.35 11.27
N GLY A 117 -12.46 2.24 12.44
CA GLY A 117 -12.25 3.14 13.57
C GLY A 117 -10.79 3.17 14.03
N ASN A 118 -10.22 1.99 14.29
CA ASN A 118 -8.82 1.84 14.71
C ASN A 118 -7.85 2.44 13.67
N LEU A 119 -8.09 2.19 12.38
CA LEU A 119 -7.27 2.73 11.29
C LEU A 119 -7.37 4.26 11.22
N SER A 120 -8.58 4.82 11.34
CA SER A 120 -8.81 6.27 11.33
C SER A 120 -8.14 6.98 12.52
N GLU A 121 -8.20 6.35 13.69
CA GLU A 121 -7.57 6.86 14.91
C GLU A 121 -6.05 6.81 14.81
N PHE A 122 -5.49 5.71 14.29
CA PHE A 122 -4.05 5.60 14.05
C PHE A 122 -3.51 6.64 13.06
N ILE A 123 -4.26 6.94 11.98
CA ILE A 123 -3.92 8.03 11.05
C ILE A 123 -3.89 9.37 11.79
N THR A 124 -4.89 9.62 12.64
CA THR A 124 -4.97 10.84 13.45
C THR A 124 -3.77 10.96 14.38
N LEU A 125 -3.46 9.89 15.12
CA LEU A 125 -2.31 9.83 16.03
C LEU A 125 -1.00 10.13 15.30
N GLY A 126 -0.72 9.43 14.20
CA GLY A 126 0.51 9.61 13.43
C GLY A 126 0.67 11.02 12.84
N ARG A 127 -0.43 11.67 12.45
CA ARG A 127 -0.42 13.05 11.92
C ARG A 127 -0.31 14.10 13.02
N MET A 128 -1.00 13.93 14.15
CA MET A 128 -0.96 14.90 15.25
C MET A 128 0.38 14.94 15.96
N SER A 129 1.14 13.84 15.93
CA SER A 129 2.51 13.78 16.46
C SER A 129 3.58 14.28 15.48
N SER A 130 3.19 14.90 14.36
CA SER A 130 4.11 15.29 13.28
C SER A 130 3.89 16.74 12.81
N PRO A 131 4.91 17.38 12.23
CA PRO A 131 4.73 18.65 11.51
C PRO A 131 3.66 18.57 10.41
N LYS A 132 3.14 19.73 10.00
CA LYS A 132 2.14 19.81 8.94
C LYS A 132 2.69 19.21 7.64
N GLY A 133 1.88 18.38 6.98
CA GLY A 133 2.27 17.71 5.72
C GLY A 133 2.99 16.38 5.93
N THR A 134 3.28 15.99 7.16
CA THR A 134 3.99 14.75 7.49
C THR A 134 3.21 13.87 8.46
N TYR A 135 3.71 12.65 8.66
CA TYR A 135 3.17 11.69 9.61
C TYR A 135 4.30 10.78 10.10
N VAL A 136 4.10 10.18 11.27
CA VAL A 136 4.95 9.11 11.78
C VAL A 136 4.17 7.79 11.75
N ALA A 137 4.79 6.78 11.17
CA ALA A 137 4.37 5.39 11.29
C ALA A 137 5.62 4.54 11.47
N SER A 138 5.74 3.94 12.66
CA SER A 138 6.89 3.14 13.03
C SER A 138 6.43 1.84 13.66
N PHE A 139 7.33 0.84 13.64
CA PHE A 139 7.11 -0.40 14.37
C PHE A 139 6.89 -0.17 15.86
N ASP A 140 7.57 0.83 16.43
CA ASP A 140 7.43 1.15 17.85
C ASP A 140 6.04 1.72 18.16
N LEU A 141 5.54 2.67 17.35
CA LEU A 141 4.18 3.20 17.53
C LEU A 141 3.10 2.12 17.39
N LEU A 142 3.27 1.19 16.45
CA LEU A 142 2.34 0.08 16.27
C LEU A 142 2.40 -0.93 17.43
N ARG A 143 3.57 -1.11 18.06
CA ARG A 143 3.79 -2.06 19.16
C ARG A 143 3.49 -1.47 20.54
N HIS A 144 3.73 -0.18 20.72
CA HIS A 144 3.61 0.55 21.97
C HIS A 144 2.95 1.91 21.70
N PRO A 145 1.68 1.94 21.27
CA PRO A 145 0.96 3.20 21.18
C PRO A 145 0.86 3.86 22.56
N PRO A 146 0.66 5.19 22.64
CA PRO A 146 0.42 5.90 23.89
C PRO A 146 -0.68 5.25 24.72
N ASN A 147 -0.62 5.39 26.06
CA ASN A 147 -1.51 4.68 26.98
C ASN A 147 -3.00 4.94 26.73
N ASP A 148 -3.36 6.15 26.30
CA ASP A 148 -4.73 6.54 25.93
C ASP A 148 -5.19 5.94 24.58
N HIS A 149 -4.26 5.37 23.80
CA HIS A 149 -4.47 4.68 22.53
C HIS A 149 -4.02 3.21 22.58
N ALA A 150 -3.94 2.60 23.77
CA ALA A 150 -3.41 1.24 23.95
C ALA A 150 -4.15 0.18 23.11
N HIS A 151 -5.43 0.41 22.81
CA HIS A 151 -6.25 -0.46 21.95
C HIS A 151 -5.79 -0.49 20.49
N LEU A 152 -4.96 0.45 20.05
CA LEU A 152 -4.40 0.46 18.70
C LEU A 152 -3.21 -0.49 18.53
N GLN A 153 -2.75 -1.15 19.60
CA GLN A 153 -1.58 -2.04 19.55
C GLN A 153 -1.79 -3.15 18.51
N GLY A 154 -0.91 -3.19 17.51
CA GLY A 154 -1.01 -4.14 16.40
C GLY A 154 -2.21 -3.93 15.48
N LEU A 155 -2.87 -2.77 15.52
CA LEU A 155 -4.03 -2.39 14.72
C LEU A 155 -5.07 -3.53 14.64
N PRO A 156 -5.79 -3.82 15.74
CA PRO A 156 -6.77 -4.89 15.76
C PRO A 156 -7.86 -4.66 14.70
N ASP A 157 -8.49 -5.76 14.27
CA ASP A 157 -9.50 -5.78 13.22
C ASP A 157 -9.04 -5.40 11.81
N CYS A 158 -7.77 -5.06 11.61
CA CYS A 158 -7.19 -4.84 10.29
C CYS A 158 -6.39 -6.06 9.78
N LEU A 159 -6.39 -6.27 8.47
CA LEU A 159 -5.38 -7.07 7.78
C LEU A 159 -4.20 -6.17 7.43
N VAL A 160 -2.98 -6.67 7.54
CA VAL A 160 -1.76 -5.93 7.21
C VAL A 160 -1.00 -6.67 6.12
N ILE A 161 -0.75 -6.00 5.01
CA ILE A 161 0.11 -6.49 3.93
C ILE A 161 1.43 -5.73 4.05
N PHE A 162 2.52 -6.43 4.33
CA PHE A 162 3.85 -5.84 4.33
C PHE A 162 4.45 -5.94 2.93
N ARG A 163 4.78 -4.79 2.32
CA ARG A 163 5.56 -4.73 1.08
C ARG A 163 7.00 -4.37 1.44
N PRO A 164 7.95 -5.32 1.40
CA PRO A 164 9.35 -5.01 1.64
C PRO A 164 9.94 -4.21 0.49
N ARG A 165 11.15 -3.70 0.70
CA ARG A 165 11.91 -3.06 -0.36
C ARG A 165 12.24 -4.03 -1.49
N HIS A 166 12.15 -3.55 -2.72
CA HIS A 166 12.58 -4.30 -3.89
C HIS A 166 14.09 -4.60 -3.82
N GLY A 167 14.49 -5.81 -4.19
CA GLY A 167 15.88 -6.27 -4.03
C GLY A 167 16.36 -6.47 -2.57
N ILE A 168 15.47 -6.49 -1.57
CA ILE A 168 15.85 -6.74 -0.17
C ILE A 168 16.61 -8.08 -0.02
N GLY A 169 17.74 -8.04 0.69
CA GLY A 169 18.49 -9.26 1.02
C GLY A 169 17.75 -10.13 2.06
N PRO A 170 17.89 -11.47 2.00
CA PRO A 170 17.16 -12.38 2.88
C PRO A 170 17.30 -12.07 4.38
N LYS A 171 18.52 -11.74 4.85
CA LYS A 171 18.79 -11.39 6.27
C LYS A 171 17.99 -10.18 6.76
N ALA A 172 17.87 -9.15 5.93
CA ALA A 172 17.11 -7.96 6.28
C ALA A 172 15.61 -8.27 6.32
N LEU A 173 15.12 -9.04 5.34
CA LEU A 173 13.73 -9.47 5.29
C LEU A 173 13.35 -10.32 6.50
N TRP A 174 14.17 -11.31 6.89
CA TRP A 174 13.91 -12.16 8.06
C TRP A 174 13.78 -11.35 9.36
N THR A 175 14.67 -10.38 9.57
CA THR A 175 14.60 -9.47 10.72
C THR A 175 13.27 -8.69 10.76
N GLN A 176 12.80 -8.21 9.60
CA GLN A 176 11.52 -7.51 9.48
C GLN A 176 10.34 -8.46 9.72
N MET A 177 10.39 -9.67 9.16
CA MET A 177 9.33 -10.68 9.30
C MET A 177 9.15 -11.13 10.75
N GLU A 178 10.24 -11.34 11.50
CA GLU A 178 10.19 -11.68 12.93
C GLU A 178 9.47 -10.60 13.75
N SER A 179 9.81 -9.34 13.46
CA SER A 179 9.23 -8.17 14.13
C SER A 179 7.75 -7.97 13.81
N LEU A 180 7.36 -8.22 12.56
CA LEU A 180 6.00 -8.07 12.05
C LEU A 180 5.07 -9.21 12.48
N ARG A 181 5.55 -10.45 12.42
CA ARG A 181 4.73 -11.64 12.71
C ARG A 181 4.23 -11.66 14.14
N SER A 182 5.09 -11.27 15.09
CA SER A 182 4.73 -11.14 16.50
C SER A 182 3.64 -10.09 16.73
N LEU A 183 3.64 -9.01 15.94
CA LEU A 183 2.71 -7.90 16.08
C LEU A 183 1.34 -8.14 15.42
N PHE A 184 1.33 -8.85 14.29
CA PHE A 184 0.14 -9.03 13.45
C PHE A 184 -0.25 -10.50 13.31
N ALA A 185 -0.19 -11.26 14.40
CA ALA A 185 -0.42 -12.71 14.40
C ALA A 185 -1.74 -13.09 13.69
N GLY A 186 -1.63 -13.90 12.63
CA GLY A 186 -2.76 -14.34 11.79
C GLY A 186 -3.37 -13.28 10.86
N ARG A 187 -2.84 -12.05 10.87
CA ARG A 187 -3.33 -10.90 10.09
C ARG A 187 -2.23 -10.26 9.22
N LEU A 188 -1.04 -10.84 9.18
CA LEU A 188 0.05 -10.42 8.33
C LEU A 188 0.06 -11.21 7.04
N TRP A 189 0.08 -10.51 5.91
CA TRP A 189 0.41 -11.04 4.58
C TRP A 189 1.69 -10.36 4.06
N LEU A 190 2.40 -11.05 3.17
CA LEU A 190 3.58 -10.53 2.47
C LEU A 190 3.16 -10.12 1.06
N GLY A 191 3.38 -8.86 0.69
CA GLY A 191 3.03 -8.31 -0.61
C GLY A 191 4.15 -8.49 -1.62
N LEU A 192 3.82 -9.02 -2.80
CA LEU A 192 4.71 -9.17 -3.96
C LEU A 192 4.26 -8.21 -5.08
N ALA A 193 5.08 -7.20 -5.35
CA ALA A 193 4.92 -6.32 -6.51
C ALA A 193 6.03 -6.61 -7.52
N LEU A 194 5.66 -6.89 -8.78
CA LEU A 194 6.59 -7.15 -9.88
C LEU A 194 6.32 -6.13 -10.99
N HIS A 195 7.31 -5.31 -11.29
CA HIS A 195 7.21 -4.21 -12.27
C HIS A 195 8.07 -4.45 -13.52
N ARG A 196 8.43 -5.72 -13.78
CA ARG A 196 9.29 -6.18 -14.89
C ARG A 196 10.72 -5.63 -14.80
N ARG A 197 11.28 -5.66 -13.60
CA ARG A 197 12.69 -5.31 -13.35
C ARG A 197 13.59 -6.54 -13.53
N ASP A 198 14.86 -6.31 -13.81
CA ASP A 198 15.82 -7.39 -14.13
C ASP A 198 15.99 -8.41 -12.99
N ASP A 199 15.81 -7.97 -11.74
CA ASP A 199 15.94 -8.75 -10.51
C ASP A 199 14.59 -9.23 -9.91
N ASP A 200 13.47 -9.07 -10.63
CA ASP A 200 12.14 -9.50 -10.18
C ASP A 200 12.09 -11.00 -9.84
N ALA A 201 12.84 -11.83 -10.58
CA ALA A 201 12.92 -13.27 -10.31
C ALA A 201 13.58 -13.56 -8.95
N GLN A 202 14.66 -12.85 -8.62
CA GLN A 202 15.37 -12.98 -7.35
C GLN A 202 14.55 -12.39 -6.20
N HIS A 203 13.90 -11.26 -6.43
CA HIS A 203 12.98 -10.64 -5.47
C HIS A 203 11.84 -11.62 -5.13
N ARG A 204 11.13 -12.15 -6.14
CA ARG A 204 10.07 -13.16 -5.95
C ARG A 204 10.57 -14.37 -5.16
N ALA A 205 11.69 -14.98 -5.56
CA ALA A 205 12.22 -16.15 -4.87
C ALA A 205 12.52 -15.87 -3.39
N THR A 206 13.05 -14.68 -3.08
CA THR A 206 13.33 -14.25 -1.70
C THR A 206 12.04 -14.14 -0.88
N LEU A 207 10.98 -13.56 -1.46
CA LEU A 207 9.68 -13.43 -0.79
C LEU A 207 8.94 -14.77 -0.65
N GLU A 208 9.02 -15.65 -1.65
CA GLU A 208 8.46 -17.01 -1.59
C GLU A 208 9.10 -17.83 -0.45
N LEU A 209 10.43 -17.77 -0.33
CA LEU A 209 11.14 -18.42 0.78
C LEU A 209 10.73 -17.86 2.14
N ALA A 210 10.58 -16.54 2.26
CA ALA A 210 10.11 -15.91 3.50
C ALA A 210 8.67 -16.30 3.82
N SER A 211 7.79 -16.32 2.82
CA SER A 211 6.39 -16.75 2.97
C SER A 211 6.30 -18.17 3.54
N GLN A 212 7.08 -19.10 2.98
CA GLN A 212 7.14 -20.50 3.45
C GLN A 212 7.71 -20.61 4.86
N MET A 213 8.86 -19.98 5.12
CA MET A 213 9.56 -20.05 6.41
C MET A 213 8.72 -19.49 7.57
N TYR A 214 8.00 -18.40 7.34
CA TYR A 214 7.20 -17.74 8.38
C TYR A 214 5.73 -18.14 8.37
N SER A 215 5.31 -18.99 7.43
CA SER A 215 3.90 -19.38 7.22
C SER A 215 2.97 -18.17 7.07
N VAL A 216 3.43 -17.18 6.30
CA VAL A 216 2.69 -15.93 6.01
C VAL A 216 2.24 -15.97 4.55
N PRO A 217 0.94 -15.76 4.25
CA PRO A 217 0.46 -15.74 2.87
C PRO A 217 1.20 -14.71 2.01
N LEU A 218 1.65 -15.13 0.84
CA LEU A 218 2.19 -14.25 -0.20
C LEU A 218 1.04 -13.81 -1.12
N VAL A 219 0.89 -12.50 -1.32
CA VAL A 219 -0.19 -11.92 -2.12
C VAL A 219 0.38 -11.01 -3.21
N ALA A 220 -0.15 -11.11 -4.43
CA ALA A 220 0.19 -10.20 -5.51
C ALA A 220 -0.46 -8.83 -5.27
N ILE A 221 0.31 -7.76 -5.47
CA ILE A 221 -0.15 -6.37 -5.37
C ILE A 221 0.40 -5.56 -6.54
N GLY A 222 -0.39 -4.62 -7.06
CA GLY A 222 -0.01 -3.84 -8.24
C GLY A 222 0.84 -2.62 -7.93
N GLY A 223 0.66 -2.01 -6.74
CA GLY A 223 1.27 -0.73 -6.43
C GLY A 223 0.73 0.37 -7.35
N VAL A 224 -0.60 0.41 -7.53
CA VAL A 224 -1.27 1.27 -8.49
C VAL A 224 -1.16 2.73 -8.05
N GLU A 225 -0.60 3.58 -8.90
CA GLU A 225 -0.57 5.05 -8.70
C GLU A 225 -1.37 5.79 -9.78
N MET A 226 -1.84 5.06 -10.79
CA MET A 226 -2.69 5.59 -11.85
C MET A 226 -3.61 4.51 -12.45
N HIS A 227 -4.85 4.89 -12.81
CA HIS A 227 -5.83 3.96 -13.37
C HIS A 227 -5.49 3.52 -14.81
N THR A 228 -4.82 4.37 -15.60
CA THR A 228 -4.47 4.07 -17.00
C THR A 228 -3.07 4.53 -17.35
N ARG A 229 -2.43 3.85 -18.31
CA ARG A 229 -1.09 4.22 -18.81
C ARG A 229 -1.05 5.63 -19.40
N ALA A 230 -2.15 6.10 -19.99
CA ALA A 230 -2.24 7.45 -20.55
C ALA A 230 -2.07 8.56 -19.49
N ARG A 231 -2.18 8.22 -18.19
CA ARG A 231 -1.96 9.14 -17.06
C ARG A 231 -0.48 9.35 -16.72
N GLN A 232 0.44 8.59 -17.35
CA GLN A 232 1.88 8.67 -17.07
C GLN A 232 2.43 10.10 -17.11
N PRO A 233 2.15 10.95 -18.12
CA PRO A 233 2.72 12.30 -18.16
C PRO A 233 2.28 13.18 -16.97
N LEU A 234 1.04 13.00 -16.50
CA LEU A 234 0.55 13.69 -15.31
C LEU A 234 1.24 13.14 -14.06
N HIS A 235 1.37 11.82 -13.94
CA HIS A 235 2.07 11.18 -12.83
C HIS A 235 3.53 11.64 -12.73
N ASP A 236 4.26 11.67 -13.85
CA ASP A 236 5.63 12.18 -13.94
C ASP A 236 5.70 13.66 -13.53
N THR A 237 4.74 14.49 -13.96
CA THR A 237 4.68 15.90 -13.57
C THR A 237 4.46 16.06 -12.06
N LEU A 238 3.57 15.25 -11.46
CA LEU A 238 3.35 15.27 -10.02
C LEU A 238 4.61 14.83 -9.26
N ALA A 239 5.32 13.82 -9.76
CA ALA A 239 6.58 13.36 -9.20
C ALA A 239 7.68 14.43 -9.31
N ALA A 240 7.82 15.10 -10.45
CA ALA A 240 8.76 16.21 -10.65
C ALA A 240 8.48 17.38 -9.68
N ILE A 241 7.21 17.77 -9.52
CA ILE A 241 6.80 18.78 -8.52
C ILE A 241 7.16 18.34 -7.10
N ARG A 242 6.91 17.06 -6.76
CA ARG A 242 7.26 16.47 -5.47
C ARG A 242 8.77 16.53 -5.23
N LEU A 243 9.56 16.07 -6.18
CA LEU A 243 11.02 16.00 -6.06
C LEU A 243 11.70 17.37 -6.24
N LYS A 244 10.94 18.41 -6.62
CA LYS A 244 11.45 19.74 -6.96
C LYS A 244 12.50 19.70 -8.08
N THR A 245 12.31 18.79 -9.04
CA THR A 245 13.16 18.63 -10.21
C THR A 245 12.38 18.89 -11.50
N PRO A 246 13.05 19.26 -12.60
CA PRO A 246 12.46 19.21 -13.93
C PRO A 246 12.09 17.77 -14.34
N ILE A 247 11.15 17.62 -15.27
CA ILE A 247 10.72 16.29 -15.79
C ILE A 247 11.83 15.55 -16.56
N HIS A 248 12.82 16.27 -17.07
CA HIS A 248 13.91 15.71 -17.88
C HIS A 248 15.14 15.27 -17.08
N ASP A 249 15.15 15.54 -15.78
CA ASP A 249 16.22 15.17 -14.82
C ASP A 249 15.79 13.94 -14.01
#